data_AF-A0A9J7AVI6-F1
#
_entry.id   AF-A0A9J7AVI6-F1
#
_cell.length_a   1.000
_cell.length_b   1.000
_cell.length_c   1.000
_cell.angle_alpha   90.00
_cell.angle_beta   90.00
_cell.angle_gamma   90.00
#
_symmetry.space_group_name_H-M   'P 1'
#
loop_
_entity.id
_entity.type
_entity.pdbx_description
1 polymer ?
#
loop_
_entity_poly.entity_id
_entity_poly.type
_entity_poly.pdbx_seq_one_letter_code
_entity_poly.pdbx_strand_id
1 'polypeptide(L)'
;MTRSFAEKLRLIMRVTGCDTQKALYAQIKAVNPETCYDPARAYKWIKGRSNPRNSSVYDDLVRLLGLDISGEELRTCSYDRFYRRLSRHYGDQLPAVAAADANPKVAGAAAISAYPPPAYLVGRYVSFSRAWSPHRPGCLVCGETTVTATEEGVLDIDYVERLPWGDLQVVGTFRRIGRNLTAMMFSPDQEYMLNMTYALPPPPGTVMLGIISGVTLQDAEMRPIAARIASFRLPDDWAAPERSGGYLNLVPDELSKCLVDFGMDADRAADLAPDVMKFLAGDGDRGLIEAPVSVMNAMASKILGAPPAVPDASAVSALGNAPERSAD
;
A
#
# COMPACT_ATOMS: atom_id res chain seq x y z
N MET A 1 -12.68 26.94 12.28
CA MET A 1 -13.82 26.31 11.57
C MET A 1 -14.49 25.33 12.52
N THR A 2 -15.82 25.40 12.67
CA THR A 2 -16.57 24.61 13.66
C THR A 2 -16.73 23.18 13.16
N ARG A 3 -15.86 22.28 13.61
CA ARG A 3 -15.94 20.84 13.33
C ARG A 3 -17.27 20.25 13.85
N SER A 4 -17.87 19.40 13.03
CA SER A 4 -19.19 18.79 13.13
C SER A 4 -19.30 17.73 14.25
N PHE A 5 -20.52 17.41 14.68
CA PHE A 5 -20.76 16.30 15.62
C PHE A 5 -20.27 14.95 15.08
N ALA A 6 -20.28 14.76 13.76
CA ALA A 6 -19.77 13.55 13.12
C ALA A 6 -18.29 13.30 13.44
N GLU A 7 -17.46 14.33 13.47
CA GLU A 7 -16.05 14.21 13.81
C GLU A 7 -15.84 13.84 15.28
N LYS A 8 -16.65 14.41 16.18
CA LYS A 8 -16.67 14.01 17.59
C LYS A 8 -17.08 12.54 17.74
N LEU A 9 -18.11 12.10 17.02
CA LEU A 9 -18.59 10.71 17.07
C LEU A 9 -17.56 9.71 16.53
N ARG A 10 -16.83 10.04 15.45
CA ARG A 10 -15.73 9.20 14.95
C ARG A 10 -14.58 9.10 15.95
N LEU A 11 -14.24 10.21 16.63
CA LEU A 11 -13.24 10.19 17.69
C LEU A 11 -13.68 9.29 18.85
N ILE A 12 -14.96 9.33 19.24
CA ILE A 12 -15.53 8.45 20.27
C ILE A 12 -15.39 6.98 19.87
N MET A 13 -15.77 6.63 18.64
CA MET A 13 -15.60 5.28 18.12
C MET A 13 -14.15 4.80 18.16
N ARG A 14 -13.19 5.68 17.81
CA ARG A 14 -11.76 5.38 17.87
C ARG A 14 -11.25 5.15 19.29
N VAL A 15 -11.62 6.01 20.24
CA VAL A 15 -11.18 5.92 21.66
C VAL A 15 -11.80 4.70 22.35
N THR A 16 -12.99 4.26 21.92
CA THR A 16 -13.70 3.11 22.49
C THR A 16 -13.38 1.79 21.77
N GLY A 17 -12.50 1.79 20.76
CA GLY A 17 -12.17 0.63 19.94
C GLY A 17 -13.37 0.05 19.18
N CYS A 18 -14.35 0.89 18.85
CA CYS A 18 -15.57 0.47 18.17
C CYS A 18 -15.47 0.71 16.67
N ASP A 19 -15.20 -0.34 15.91
CA ASP A 19 -15.03 -0.25 14.44
C ASP A 19 -16.36 -0.13 13.69
N THR A 20 -17.48 -0.38 14.35
CA THR A 20 -18.82 -0.25 13.76
C THR A 20 -19.81 0.43 14.71
N GLN A 21 -20.86 1.03 14.14
CA GLN A 21 -21.99 1.59 14.89
C GLN A 21 -22.76 0.52 15.70
N LYS A 22 -22.66 -0.76 15.31
CA LYS A 22 -23.23 -1.88 16.10
C LYS A 22 -22.36 -2.19 17.31
N ALA A 23 -21.03 -2.17 17.16
CA ALA A 23 -20.09 -2.33 18.27
C ALA A 23 -20.25 -1.19 19.29
N LEU A 24 -20.36 0.06 18.81
CA LEU A 24 -20.62 1.21 19.66
C LEU A 24 -21.96 1.08 20.39
N TYR A 25 -23.01 0.62 19.70
CA TYR A 25 -24.29 0.35 20.34
C TYR A 25 -24.20 -0.72 21.44
N ALA A 26 -23.47 -1.82 21.20
CA ALA A 26 -23.29 -2.86 22.20
C ALA A 26 -22.62 -2.32 23.48
N GLN A 27 -21.59 -1.48 23.32
CA GLN A 27 -20.94 -0.83 24.47
C GLN A 27 -21.86 0.17 25.18
N ILE A 28 -22.59 1.00 24.43
CA ILE A 28 -23.58 1.93 25.03
C ILE A 28 -24.67 1.15 25.77
N LYS A 29 -25.17 0.05 25.19
CA LYS A 29 -26.21 -0.79 25.77
C LYS A 29 -25.77 -1.45 27.07
N ALA A 30 -24.48 -1.82 27.19
CA ALA A 30 -23.90 -2.33 28.43
C ALA A 30 -23.87 -1.28 29.55
N VAL A 31 -23.78 0.01 29.20
CA VAL A 31 -23.76 1.13 30.15
C VAL A 31 -25.17 1.69 30.42
N ASN A 32 -26.04 1.69 29.41
CA ASN A 32 -27.44 2.07 29.50
C ASN A 32 -28.32 1.11 28.66
N PRO A 33 -28.98 0.12 29.31
CA PRO A 33 -29.91 -0.77 28.64
C PRO A 33 -31.08 -0.05 27.94
N GLU A 34 -31.46 1.15 28.37
CA GLU A 34 -32.56 1.93 27.80
C GLU A 34 -32.09 2.97 26.76
N THR A 35 -30.89 2.79 26.20
CA THR A 35 -30.36 3.75 25.22
C THR A 35 -31.27 3.93 24.00
N CYS A 36 -31.44 5.18 23.59
CA CYS A 36 -32.10 5.56 22.34
C CYS A 36 -31.14 5.55 21.13
N TYR A 37 -29.88 5.13 21.33
CA TYR A 37 -28.93 4.96 20.24
C TYR A 37 -29.41 3.85 19.29
N ASP A 38 -29.56 4.18 18.02
CA ASP A 38 -29.99 3.25 16.98
C ASP A 38 -28.87 3.12 15.94
N PRO A 39 -28.25 1.93 15.78
CA PRO A 39 -27.20 1.69 14.78
C PRO A 39 -27.60 2.09 13.35
N ALA A 40 -28.86 1.88 12.95
CA ALA A 40 -29.29 2.20 11.59
C ALA A 40 -29.29 3.72 11.33
N ARG A 41 -29.62 4.52 12.36
CA ARG A 41 -29.56 5.99 12.30
C ARG A 41 -28.14 6.52 12.48
N ALA A 42 -27.35 5.86 13.34
CA ALA A 42 -25.98 6.24 13.63
C ALA A 42 -25.07 6.26 12.40
N TYR A 43 -25.31 5.39 11.42
CA TYR A 43 -24.61 5.46 10.13
C TYR A 43 -24.70 6.84 9.46
N LYS A 44 -25.86 7.51 9.53
CA LYS A 44 -26.05 8.86 8.98
C LYS A 44 -25.39 9.93 9.84
N TRP A 45 -25.26 9.71 11.15
CA TRP A 45 -24.56 10.63 12.07
C TRP A 45 -23.05 10.59 11.85
N ILE A 46 -22.49 9.39 11.72
CA ILE A 46 -21.07 9.17 11.43
C ILE A 46 -20.68 9.77 10.08
N LYS A 47 -21.57 9.72 9.07
CA LYS A 47 -21.35 10.38 7.77
C LYS A 47 -21.63 11.88 7.76
N GLY A 48 -22.01 12.49 8.88
CA GLY A 48 -22.33 13.92 8.96
C GLY A 48 -23.59 14.34 8.19
N ARG A 49 -24.44 13.39 7.78
CA ARG A 49 -25.66 13.66 7.03
C ARG A 49 -26.83 14.10 7.93
N SER A 50 -26.73 13.86 9.23
CA SER A 50 -27.75 14.24 10.23
C SER A 50 -27.16 14.17 11.64
N ASN A 51 -27.88 14.69 12.63
CA ASN A 51 -27.54 14.56 14.06
C ASN A 51 -28.63 13.77 14.81
N PRO A 52 -28.29 13.16 15.97
CA PRO A 52 -29.29 12.62 16.88
C PRO A 52 -30.37 13.65 17.22
N ARG A 53 -31.64 13.26 17.04
CA ARG A 53 -32.79 14.10 17.44
C ARG A 53 -33.12 13.96 18.92
N ASN A 54 -32.87 12.77 19.48
CA ASN A 54 -33.04 12.52 20.90
C ASN A 54 -31.77 12.95 21.63
N SER A 55 -31.90 13.87 22.58
CA SER A 55 -30.78 14.40 23.36
C SER A 55 -30.13 13.33 24.24
N SER A 56 -30.88 12.31 24.66
CA SER A 56 -30.35 11.23 25.53
C SER A 56 -29.19 10.46 24.90
N VAL A 57 -29.11 10.44 23.55
CA VAL A 57 -28.00 9.82 22.83
C VAL A 57 -26.67 10.50 23.17
N TYR A 58 -26.66 11.82 23.37
CA TYR A 58 -25.44 12.52 23.76
C TYR A 58 -25.06 12.21 25.21
N ASP A 59 -26.03 12.11 26.10
CA ASP A 59 -25.79 11.74 27.51
C ASP A 59 -25.24 10.31 27.62
N ASP A 60 -25.76 9.39 26.80
CA ASP A 60 -25.29 8.01 26.70
C ASP A 60 -23.82 7.95 26.24
N LEU A 61 -23.43 8.78 25.27
CA LEU A 61 -22.06 8.86 24.77
C LEU A 61 -21.10 9.46 25.80
N VAL A 62 -21.52 10.50 26.54
CA VAL A 62 -20.72 11.03 27.66
C VAL A 62 -20.54 9.96 28.73
N ARG A 63 -21.62 9.26 29.09
CA ARG A 63 -21.59 8.20 30.11
C ARG A 63 -20.66 7.06 29.71
N LEU A 64 -20.71 6.63 28.45
CA LEU A 64 -19.79 5.62 27.92
C LEU A 64 -18.32 6.05 28.10
N LEU A 65 -18.03 7.33 27.87
CA LEU A 65 -16.67 7.88 27.96
C LEU A 65 -16.23 8.24 29.37
N GLY A 66 -17.10 8.14 30.38
CA GLY A 66 -16.80 8.55 31.75
C GLY A 66 -16.46 10.04 31.92
N LEU A 67 -16.92 10.89 31.01
CA LEU A 67 -16.57 12.32 31.03
C LEU A 67 -17.49 13.12 31.96
N ASP A 68 -16.91 14.07 32.68
CA ASP A 68 -17.64 15.03 33.52
C ASP A 68 -18.09 16.25 32.71
N ILE A 69 -18.98 16.01 31.74
CA ILE A 69 -19.68 17.03 30.94
C ILE A 69 -21.13 16.59 30.71
N SER A 70 -22.03 17.49 30.29
CA SER A 70 -23.39 17.07 29.88
C SER A 70 -23.43 16.62 28.41
N GLY A 71 -24.46 15.86 28.02
CA GLY A 71 -24.70 15.54 26.61
C GLY A 71 -24.93 16.78 25.75
N GLU A 72 -25.54 17.83 26.33
CA GLU A 72 -25.71 19.13 25.67
C GLU A 72 -24.37 19.84 25.43
N GLU A 73 -23.43 19.75 26.38
CA GLU A 73 -22.06 20.21 26.18
C GLU A 73 -21.34 19.40 25.11
N LEU A 74 -21.46 18.07 25.12
CA LEU A 74 -20.92 17.21 24.07
C LEU A 74 -21.50 17.59 22.70
N ARG A 75 -22.78 17.93 22.61
CA ARG A 75 -23.44 18.32 21.37
C ARG A 75 -22.89 19.64 20.82
N THR A 76 -22.75 20.64 21.68
CA THR A 76 -22.46 22.04 21.28
C THR A 76 -20.99 22.42 21.28
N CYS A 77 -20.13 21.74 22.04
CA CYS A 77 -18.72 22.10 22.12
C CYS A 77 -18.01 21.92 20.78
N SER A 78 -16.98 22.73 20.51
CA SER A 78 -16.10 22.50 19.37
C SER A 78 -15.34 21.17 19.51
N TYR A 79 -14.91 20.62 18.38
CA TYR A 79 -14.06 19.44 18.37
C TYR A 79 -12.78 19.64 19.20
N ASP A 80 -12.09 20.78 19.08
CA ASP A 80 -10.84 21.03 19.83
C ASP A 80 -11.07 21.11 21.34
N ARG A 81 -12.26 21.59 21.76
CA ARG A 81 -12.65 21.57 23.17
C ARG A 81 -12.96 20.16 23.63
N PHE A 82 -13.63 19.37 22.80
CA PHE A 82 -13.91 17.95 23.09
C PHE A 82 -12.63 17.11 23.17
N TYR A 83 -11.73 17.25 22.18
CA TYR A 83 -10.44 16.56 22.14
C TYR A 83 -9.62 16.87 23.39
N ARG A 84 -9.48 18.15 23.78
CA ARG A 84 -8.76 18.52 25.01
C ARG A 84 -9.37 17.90 26.27
N ARG A 85 -10.70 17.72 26.33
CA ARG A 85 -11.37 17.05 27.45
C ARG A 85 -11.01 15.56 27.49
N LEU A 86 -11.10 14.90 26.33
CA LEU A 86 -10.67 13.51 26.17
C LEU A 86 -9.19 13.35 26.54
N SER A 87 -8.29 14.20 26.05
CA SER A 87 -6.85 14.13 26.34
C SER A 87 -6.53 14.31 27.81
N ARG A 88 -7.32 15.12 28.54
CA ARG A 88 -7.18 15.25 29.99
C ARG A 88 -7.67 14.02 30.75
N HIS A 89 -8.67 13.32 30.23
CA HIS A 89 -9.27 12.16 30.88
C HIS A 89 -8.48 10.87 30.63
N TYR A 90 -8.08 10.62 29.38
CA TYR A 90 -7.37 9.41 28.96
C TYR A 90 -5.85 9.59 28.82
N GLY A 91 -5.33 10.82 28.93
CA GLY A 91 -3.89 11.09 28.86
C GLY A 91 -3.25 10.61 27.56
N ASP A 92 -2.15 9.89 27.72
CA ASP A 92 -1.32 9.20 26.73
C ASP A 92 -1.97 7.96 26.12
N GLN A 93 -3.14 7.53 26.63
CA GLN A 93 -3.94 6.45 26.04
C GLN A 93 -4.80 6.92 24.86
N LEU A 94 -4.80 8.22 24.53
CA LEU A 94 -5.52 8.74 23.38
C LEU A 94 -4.75 8.52 22.08
N PRO A 95 -5.36 7.91 21.05
CA PRO A 95 -4.73 7.80 19.75
C PRO A 95 -4.47 9.20 19.18
N ALA A 96 -3.26 9.43 18.67
CA ALA A 96 -2.86 10.70 18.10
C ALA A 96 -3.84 11.12 16.99
N VAL A 97 -4.41 12.32 17.09
CA VAL A 97 -5.28 12.86 16.05
C VAL A 97 -4.40 13.46 14.96
N ALA A 98 -4.34 12.78 13.81
CA ALA A 98 -3.86 13.40 12.57
C ALA A 98 -4.73 14.63 12.27
N ALA A 99 -4.10 15.80 12.13
CA ALA A 99 -4.80 17.03 11.76
C ALA A 99 -5.35 16.89 10.34
N ALA A 100 -6.67 16.95 10.19
CA ALA A 100 -7.42 16.68 8.97
C ALA A 100 -7.26 17.71 7.82
N ASP A 101 -6.25 18.58 7.86
CA ASP A 101 -5.93 19.51 6.76
C ASP A 101 -4.49 19.36 6.25
N ALA A 102 -3.73 18.42 6.80
CA ALA A 102 -2.54 17.92 6.12
C ALA A 102 -3.00 16.76 5.26
N ASN A 103 -3.12 16.97 3.95
CA ASN A 103 -2.83 15.90 3.02
C ASN A 103 -1.50 15.32 3.53
N PRO A 104 -1.44 14.07 4.03
CA PRO A 104 -0.23 13.59 4.66
C PRO A 104 0.79 13.48 3.53
N LYS A 105 1.62 14.53 3.37
CA LYS A 105 2.99 14.31 2.93
C LYS A 105 3.48 13.25 3.90
N VAL A 106 3.67 12.04 3.39
CA VAL A 106 4.05 10.86 4.15
C VAL A 106 5.38 11.18 4.82
N ALA A 107 5.30 11.80 5.99
CA ALA A 107 6.42 12.16 6.80
C ALA A 107 6.80 10.91 7.60
N GLY A 108 7.30 9.90 6.89
CA GLY A 108 8.37 9.11 7.48
C GLY A 108 9.48 10.11 7.72
N ALA A 109 9.81 10.38 8.99
CA ALA A 109 10.92 11.23 9.35
C ALA A 109 12.08 10.92 8.40
N ALA A 110 12.56 11.93 7.67
CA ALA A 110 13.64 11.83 6.72
C ALA A 110 14.94 11.54 7.47
N ALA A 111 15.04 10.35 8.04
CA ALA A 111 16.30 9.75 8.38
C ALA A 111 16.96 9.48 7.03
N ILE A 112 17.88 10.37 6.67
CA ILE A 112 18.75 10.25 5.49
C ILE A 112 19.22 8.80 5.44
N SER A 113 18.71 8.06 4.47
CA SER A 113 19.18 6.70 4.26
C SER A 113 20.67 6.79 3.92
N ALA A 114 21.52 6.03 4.61
CA ALA A 114 22.96 6.00 4.31
C ALA A 114 23.24 5.66 2.84
N TYR A 115 22.27 5.01 2.17
CA TYR A 115 22.27 4.77 0.73
C TYR A 115 20.94 5.25 0.12
N PRO A 116 20.93 6.21 -0.80
CA PRO A 116 19.70 6.58 -1.49
C PRO A 116 19.20 5.42 -2.38
N PRO A 117 17.88 5.29 -2.58
CA PRO A 117 17.33 4.43 -3.64
C PRO A 117 17.89 4.84 -5.02
N PRO A 118 18.21 3.91 -5.92
CA PRO A 118 18.76 4.25 -7.22
C PRO A 118 17.77 4.97 -8.14
N ALA A 119 18.20 6.08 -8.76
CA ALA A 119 17.35 6.90 -9.64
C ALA A 119 16.83 6.18 -10.89
N TYR A 120 17.50 5.10 -11.34
CA TYR A 120 17.03 4.31 -12.49
C TYR A 120 15.68 3.62 -12.23
N LEU A 121 15.20 3.58 -10.98
CA LEU A 121 13.90 3.03 -10.62
C LEU A 121 12.73 3.95 -10.93
N VAL A 122 12.98 5.24 -11.21
CA VAL A 122 11.94 6.19 -11.64
C VAL A 122 11.29 5.66 -12.91
N GLY A 123 9.96 5.58 -12.92
CA GLY A 123 9.19 5.01 -14.01
C GLY A 123 7.86 4.42 -13.55
N ARG A 124 7.15 3.82 -14.50
CA ARG A 124 5.87 3.14 -14.28
C ARG A 124 6.05 1.64 -14.42
N TYR A 125 5.28 0.89 -13.65
CA TYR A 125 5.35 -0.56 -13.60
C TYR A 125 3.94 -1.14 -13.56
N VAL A 126 3.73 -2.27 -14.23
CA VAL A 126 2.60 -3.14 -13.95
C VAL A 126 3.00 -4.12 -12.85
N SER A 127 2.15 -4.27 -11.85
CA SER A 127 2.41 -5.04 -10.64
C SER A 127 1.37 -6.14 -10.47
N PHE A 128 1.84 -7.35 -10.22
CA PHE A 128 1.00 -8.52 -10.02
C PHE A 128 1.24 -9.10 -8.63
N SER A 129 0.16 -9.41 -7.92
CA SER A 129 0.20 -10.14 -6.66
C SER A 129 -0.97 -11.12 -6.56
N ARG A 130 -0.95 -12.05 -5.60
CA ARG A 130 -2.15 -12.86 -5.31
C ARG A 130 -3.26 -11.98 -4.76
N ALA A 131 -4.50 -12.31 -5.10
CA ALA A 131 -5.66 -11.63 -4.55
C ALA A 131 -5.71 -11.64 -3.01
N TRP A 132 -6.00 -10.46 -2.47
CA TRP A 132 -6.04 -10.16 -1.04
C TRP A 132 -7.43 -10.38 -0.44
N SER A 133 -8.41 -10.72 -1.31
CA SER A 133 -9.78 -11.01 -0.91
C SER A 133 -9.95 -12.51 -0.65
N PRO A 134 -10.39 -12.92 0.54
CA PRO A 134 -10.75 -14.30 0.84
C PRO A 134 -11.85 -14.86 -0.07
N HIS A 135 -12.63 -13.98 -0.70
CA HIS A 135 -13.73 -14.33 -1.60
C HIS A 135 -13.26 -14.63 -3.04
N ARG A 136 -11.99 -14.39 -3.36
CA ARG A 136 -11.38 -14.65 -4.67
C ARG A 136 -10.12 -15.52 -4.53
N PRO A 137 -10.20 -16.70 -3.89
CA PRO A 137 -9.04 -17.57 -3.77
C PRO A 137 -8.61 -18.02 -5.16
N GLY A 138 -7.31 -17.91 -5.46
CA GLY A 138 -6.77 -18.33 -6.76
C GLY A 138 -6.94 -17.30 -7.89
N CYS A 139 -7.16 -16.03 -7.56
CA CYS A 139 -6.98 -14.94 -8.50
C CYS A 139 -5.65 -14.20 -8.25
N LEU A 140 -5.13 -13.56 -9.30
CA LEU A 140 -4.16 -12.48 -9.17
C LEU A 140 -4.90 -11.14 -9.15
N VAL A 141 -4.24 -10.13 -8.60
CA VAL A 141 -4.61 -8.73 -8.77
C VAL A 141 -3.54 -8.05 -9.60
N CYS A 142 -3.98 -7.28 -10.58
CA CYS A 142 -3.15 -6.40 -11.39
C CYS A 142 -3.31 -4.96 -10.89
N GLY A 143 -2.20 -4.36 -10.46
CA GLY A 143 -2.10 -2.94 -10.11
C GLY A 143 -1.03 -2.22 -10.92
N GLU A 144 -1.00 -0.91 -10.79
CA GLU A 144 0.01 -0.02 -11.39
C GLU A 144 0.85 0.56 -10.26
N THR A 145 2.17 0.54 -10.43
CA THR A 145 3.12 1.19 -9.52
C THR A 145 3.83 2.32 -10.27
N THR A 146 3.78 3.53 -9.72
CA THR A 146 4.54 4.67 -10.25
C THR A 146 5.60 5.08 -9.23
N VAL A 147 6.82 5.24 -9.70
CA VAL A 147 7.96 5.70 -8.90
C VAL A 147 8.43 7.04 -9.43
N THR A 148 8.41 8.06 -8.58
CA THR A 148 8.84 9.43 -8.92
C THR A 148 9.99 9.86 -8.03
N ALA A 149 10.86 10.73 -8.55
CA ALA A 149 11.89 11.37 -7.75
C ALA A 149 11.43 12.76 -7.31
N THR A 150 11.64 13.09 -6.04
CA THR A 150 11.52 14.46 -5.54
C THR A 150 12.75 15.27 -5.92
N GLU A 151 12.68 16.60 -5.78
CA GLU A 151 13.84 17.50 -5.96
C GLU A 151 15.03 17.13 -5.05
N GLU A 152 14.75 16.51 -3.90
CA GLU A 152 15.76 16.07 -2.92
C GLU A 152 16.33 14.67 -3.24
N GLY A 153 15.93 14.06 -4.37
CA GLY A 153 16.39 12.73 -4.79
C GLY A 153 15.77 11.57 -4.00
N VAL A 154 14.72 11.84 -3.23
CA VAL A 154 13.90 10.82 -2.57
C VAL A 154 12.98 10.18 -3.60
N LEU A 155 12.80 8.85 -3.53
CA LEU A 155 11.89 8.15 -4.44
C LEU A 155 10.55 7.88 -3.76
N ASP A 156 9.51 8.54 -4.24
CA ASP A 156 8.13 8.27 -3.84
C ASP A 156 7.54 7.15 -4.69
N ILE A 157 6.62 6.41 -4.08
CA ILE A 157 5.91 5.29 -4.70
C ILE A 157 4.40 5.49 -4.54
N ASP A 158 3.69 5.41 -5.67
CA ASP A 158 2.24 5.34 -5.75
C ASP A 158 1.85 3.96 -6.28
N TYR A 159 0.92 3.28 -5.60
CA TYR A 159 0.39 1.99 -6.04
C TYR A 159 -1.13 2.04 -6.10
N VAL A 160 -1.66 1.64 -7.26
CA VAL A 160 -3.09 1.66 -7.54
C VAL A 160 -3.57 0.28 -8.00
N GLU A 161 -4.57 -0.27 -7.34
CA GLU A 161 -5.35 -1.41 -7.82
C GLU A 161 -6.76 -0.95 -8.21
N ARG A 162 -7.17 -1.21 -9.46
CA ARG A 162 -8.52 -0.90 -9.91
C ARG A 162 -9.44 -2.10 -9.66
N LEU A 163 -10.08 -2.13 -8.49
CA LEU A 163 -10.92 -3.25 -8.07
C LEU A 163 -12.40 -3.01 -8.46
N PRO A 164 -13.23 -4.06 -8.58
CA PRO A 164 -14.65 -3.92 -8.97
C PRO A 164 -15.49 -2.97 -8.10
N TRP A 165 -15.03 -2.64 -6.89
CA TRP A 165 -15.76 -1.86 -5.89
C TRP A 165 -15.14 -0.49 -5.60
N GLY A 166 -14.09 -0.13 -6.32
CA GLY A 166 -13.34 1.10 -6.10
C GLY A 166 -11.85 0.87 -6.21
N ASP A 167 -11.11 1.96 -6.34
CA ASP A 167 -9.67 1.90 -6.46
C ASP A 167 -9.04 1.84 -5.07
N LEU A 168 -8.12 0.90 -4.88
CA LEU A 168 -7.17 0.98 -3.77
C LEU A 168 -6.00 1.82 -4.26
N GLN A 169 -5.84 3.03 -3.71
CA GLN A 169 -4.65 3.82 -3.92
C GLN A 169 -3.89 3.92 -2.60
N VAL A 170 -2.60 3.63 -2.62
CA VAL A 170 -1.71 3.82 -1.47
C VAL A 170 -0.43 4.49 -1.93
N VAL A 171 0.07 5.41 -1.11
CA VAL A 171 1.28 6.20 -1.40
C VAL A 171 2.28 6.07 -0.26
N GLY A 172 3.57 6.10 -0.60
CA GLY A 172 4.65 6.09 0.37
C GLY A 172 5.98 6.49 -0.24
N THR A 173 7.06 6.24 0.49
CA THR A 173 8.40 6.62 0.08
C THR A 173 9.34 5.43 0.24
N PHE A 174 10.16 5.17 -0.78
CA PHE A 174 11.17 4.13 -0.71
C PHE A 174 12.30 4.51 0.23
N ARG A 175 12.69 3.54 1.05
CA ARG A 175 13.93 3.56 1.82
C ARG A 175 14.77 2.36 1.43
N ARG A 176 16.05 2.58 1.14
CA ARG A 176 16.98 1.48 0.89
C ARG A 176 17.59 1.03 2.21
N ILE A 177 17.42 -0.25 2.53
CA ILE A 177 18.05 -0.89 3.69
C ILE A 177 18.89 -2.05 3.17
N GLY A 178 20.20 -1.83 3.07
CA GLY A 178 21.13 -2.80 2.48
C GLY A 178 20.80 -3.10 1.02
N ARG A 179 20.39 -4.36 0.76
CA ARG A 179 19.99 -4.88 -0.55
C ARG A 179 18.48 -4.94 -0.76
N ASN A 180 17.70 -4.22 0.05
CA ASN A 180 16.25 -4.15 -0.08
C ASN A 180 15.78 -2.70 -0.22
N LEU A 181 14.65 -2.54 -0.89
CA LEU A 181 13.85 -1.32 -0.92
C LEU A 181 12.59 -1.58 -0.11
N THR A 182 12.31 -0.73 0.87
CA THR A 182 11.10 -0.85 1.69
C THR A 182 10.28 0.42 1.58
N ALA A 183 8.96 0.27 1.51
CA ALA A 183 8.01 1.38 1.54
C ALA A 183 6.83 1.00 2.43
N MET A 184 6.56 1.85 3.42
CA MET A 184 5.31 1.83 4.16
C MET A 184 4.36 2.82 3.48
N MET A 185 3.20 2.33 3.07
CA MET A 185 2.30 3.03 2.17
C MET A 185 0.91 3.11 2.79
N PHE A 186 0.25 4.25 2.61
CA PHE A 186 -1.05 4.53 3.22
C PHE A 186 -2.05 4.99 2.17
N SER A 187 -3.31 4.60 2.35
CA SER A 187 -4.40 5.17 1.54
C SER A 187 -4.68 6.62 1.96
N PRO A 188 -5.22 7.46 1.07
CA PRO A 188 -5.53 8.86 1.39
C PRO A 188 -6.46 9.05 2.60
N ASP A 189 -7.40 8.12 2.79
CA ASP A 189 -8.31 8.07 3.95
C ASP A 189 -7.70 7.43 5.19
N GLN A 190 -6.49 6.87 5.07
CA GLN A 190 -5.76 6.12 6.09
C GLN A 190 -6.52 4.89 6.61
N GLU A 191 -7.46 4.35 5.83
CA GLU A 191 -8.14 3.10 6.17
C GLU A 191 -7.30 1.87 5.81
N TYR A 192 -6.34 2.01 4.89
CA TYR A 192 -5.45 0.93 4.46
C TYR A 192 -3.98 1.31 4.61
N MET A 193 -3.20 0.32 5.04
CA MET A 193 -1.74 0.38 5.07
C MET A 193 -1.18 -0.86 4.41
N LEU A 194 -0.28 -0.65 3.45
CA LEU A 194 0.51 -1.69 2.81
C LEU A 194 1.98 -1.48 3.14
N ASN A 195 2.69 -2.57 3.41
CA ASN A 195 4.14 -2.58 3.45
C ASN A 195 4.69 -3.40 2.28
N MET A 196 5.48 -2.74 1.44
CA MET A 196 6.19 -3.35 0.32
C MET A 196 7.68 -3.46 0.64
N THR A 197 8.25 -4.64 0.41
CA THR A 197 9.69 -4.87 0.49
C THR A 197 10.16 -5.57 -0.77
N TYR A 198 10.90 -4.86 -1.61
CA TYR A 198 11.52 -5.41 -2.81
C TYR A 198 12.99 -5.75 -2.55
N ALA A 199 13.45 -6.84 -3.17
CA ALA A 199 14.89 -7.00 -3.37
C ALA A 199 15.37 -5.87 -4.28
N LEU A 200 16.55 -5.30 -4.00
CA LEU A 200 17.11 -4.21 -4.80
C LEU A 200 17.38 -4.72 -6.23
N PRO A 201 16.64 -4.24 -7.24
CA PRO A 201 16.80 -4.73 -8.60
C PRO A 201 18.07 -4.14 -9.24
N PRO A 202 18.79 -4.89 -10.08
CA PRO A 202 19.91 -4.34 -10.83
C PRO A 202 19.42 -3.30 -11.87
N PRO A 203 20.28 -2.36 -12.32
CA PRO A 203 19.97 -1.52 -13.46
C PRO A 203 19.59 -2.37 -14.69
N PRO A 204 18.59 -1.95 -15.50
CA PRO A 204 17.88 -0.67 -15.44
C PRO A 204 16.58 -0.71 -14.60
N GLY A 205 16.44 -1.69 -13.69
CA GLY A 205 15.26 -1.81 -12.83
C GLY A 205 14.04 -2.37 -13.54
N THR A 206 14.18 -3.13 -14.63
CA THR A 206 13.05 -3.63 -15.44
C THR A 206 12.09 -4.56 -14.67
N VAL A 207 12.60 -5.25 -13.65
CA VAL A 207 11.82 -6.18 -12.82
C VAL A 207 12.08 -5.85 -11.35
N MET A 208 11.02 -5.74 -10.56
CA MET A 208 11.10 -5.69 -9.10
C MET A 208 10.32 -6.87 -8.52
N LEU A 209 11.00 -7.71 -7.75
CA LEU A 209 10.35 -8.79 -7.01
C LEU A 209 10.42 -8.50 -5.52
N GLY A 210 9.32 -8.76 -4.83
CA GLY A 210 9.21 -8.43 -3.43
C GLY A 210 8.10 -9.15 -2.70
N ILE A 211 7.91 -8.73 -1.46
CA ILE A 211 6.82 -9.10 -0.59
C ILE A 211 5.95 -7.86 -0.40
N ILE A 212 4.65 -8.06 -0.50
CA ILE A 212 3.63 -7.08 -0.19
C ILE A 212 2.80 -7.63 0.97
N SER A 213 2.53 -6.80 1.97
CA SER A 213 1.87 -7.20 3.21
C SER A 213 0.93 -6.12 3.71
N GLY A 214 -0.13 -6.53 4.40
CA GLY A 214 -1.16 -5.65 4.93
C GLY A 214 -2.30 -6.48 5.51
N VAL A 215 -3.54 -6.03 5.31
CA VAL A 215 -4.75 -6.73 5.74
C VAL A 215 -5.59 -7.14 4.55
N THR A 216 -6.35 -8.24 4.69
CA THR A 216 -7.30 -8.68 3.68
C THR A 216 -8.32 -7.59 3.37
N LEU A 217 -8.55 -7.34 2.08
CA LEU A 217 -9.57 -6.42 1.62
C LEU A 217 -10.94 -7.11 1.63
N GLN A 218 -11.96 -6.38 2.10
CA GLN A 218 -13.35 -6.86 2.13
C GLN A 218 -13.56 -8.12 2.97
N ASP A 219 -12.75 -8.26 4.02
CA ASP A 219 -12.91 -9.28 5.03
C ASP A 219 -13.35 -8.62 6.33
N ALA A 220 -14.37 -9.17 6.98
CA ALA A 220 -14.84 -8.66 8.26
C ALA A 220 -13.77 -8.80 9.36
N GLU A 221 -12.85 -9.75 9.20
CA GLU A 221 -11.77 -10.00 10.16
C GLU A 221 -10.51 -9.16 9.89
N MET A 222 -10.40 -8.50 8.72
CA MET A 222 -9.21 -7.74 8.30
C MET A 222 -7.88 -8.47 8.62
N ARG A 223 -7.83 -9.76 8.28
CA ARG A 223 -6.71 -10.63 8.67
C ARG A 223 -5.39 -10.13 8.10
N PRO A 224 -4.31 -10.13 8.89
CA PRO A 224 -2.98 -9.87 8.37
C PRO A 224 -2.59 -10.88 7.30
N ILE A 225 -2.12 -10.41 6.16
CA ILE A 225 -1.68 -11.25 5.04
C ILE A 225 -0.41 -10.70 4.41
N ALA A 226 0.34 -11.60 3.79
CA ALA A 226 1.48 -11.28 2.96
C ALA A 226 1.48 -12.16 1.71
N ALA A 227 1.95 -11.61 0.61
CA ALA A 227 2.09 -12.30 -0.66
C ALA A 227 3.35 -11.82 -1.39
N ARG A 228 3.76 -12.56 -2.41
CA ARG A 228 4.76 -12.08 -3.36
C ARG A 228 4.13 -11.06 -4.31
N ILE A 229 4.92 -10.08 -4.72
CA ILE A 229 4.59 -9.11 -5.75
C ILE A 229 5.69 -9.11 -6.81
N ALA A 230 5.28 -9.03 -8.07
CA ALA A 230 6.16 -8.90 -9.22
C ALA A 230 5.77 -7.66 -10.03
N SER A 231 6.71 -6.74 -10.20
CA SER A 231 6.50 -5.49 -10.94
C SER A 231 7.39 -5.43 -12.17
N PHE A 232 6.83 -5.08 -13.32
CA PHE A 232 7.51 -5.03 -14.61
C PHE A 232 7.42 -3.62 -15.18
N ARG A 233 8.57 -3.07 -15.58
CA ARG A 233 8.65 -1.71 -16.11
C ARG A 233 7.86 -1.58 -17.40
N LEU A 234 7.04 -0.54 -17.48
CA LEU A 234 6.25 -0.18 -18.66
C LEU A 234 7.08 0.69 -19.62
N PRO A 235 6.78 0.66 -20.92
CA PRO A 235 7.31 1.65 -21.86
C PRO A 235 6.95 3.08 -21.44
N ASP A 236 7.86 4.04 -21.66
CA ASP A 236 7.65 5.43 -21.25
C ASP A 236 6.48 6.10 -21.99
N ASP A 237 6.18 5.65 -23.22
CA ASP A 237 5.08 6.11 -24.06
C ASP A 237 3.77 5.34 -23.83
N TRP A 238 3.75 4.40 -22.90
CA TRP A 238 2.55 3.61 -22.61
C TRP A 238 1.44 4.49 -22.02
N ALA A 239 0.30 4.54 -22.72
CA ALA A 239 -0.92 5.16 -22.22
C ALA A 239 -1.81 4.12 -21.55
N ALA A 240 -2.29 4.42 -20.34
CA ALA A 240 -3.14 3.49 -19.61
C ALA A 240 -4.49 3.28 -20.34
N PRO A 241 -4.92 2.04 -20.58
CA PRO A 241 -6.29 1.75 -20.98
C PRO A 241 -7.28 2.29 -19.95
N GLU A 242 -8.47 2.72 -20.40
CA GLU A 242 -9.57 3.23 -19.53
C GLU A 242 -9.94 2.26 -18.39
N ARG A 243 -9.69 0.95 -18.59
CA ARG A 243 -9.71 -0.07 -17.54
C ARG A 243 -8.59 -1.08 -17.74
N SER A 244 -7.36 -0.70 -17.37
CA SER A 244 -6.32 -1.67 -17.02
C SER A 244 -6.40 -1.98 -15.53
N GLY A 245 -6.43 -3.26 -15.16
CA GLY A 245 -6.43 -3.72 -13.76
C GLY A 245 -7.69 -4.49 -13.35
N GLY A 246 -7.56 -5.23 -12.25
CA GLY A 246 -8.61 -6.07 -11.70
C GLY A 246 -8.12 -7.47 -11.34
N TYR A 247 -9.07 -8.39 -11.18
CA TYR A 247 -8.77 -9.80 -10.93
C TYR A 247 -8.45 -10.53 -12.22
N LEU A 248 -7.32 -11.22 -12.23
CA LEU A 248 -6.95 -12.18 -13.28
C LEU A 248 -7.08 -13.59 -12.72
N ASN A 249 -7.49 -14.55 -13.54
CA ASN A 249 -7.39 -15.94 -13.15
C ASN A 249 -5.93 -16.35 -13.07
N LEU A 250 -5.63 -17.31 -12.19
CA LEU A 250 -4.28 -17.83 -12.00
C LEU A 250 -3.90 -18.80 -13.14
N VAL A 251 -3.85 -18.29 -14.37
CA VAL A 251 -3.46 -19.02 -15.59
C VAL A 251 -2.45 -18.21 -16.41
N PRO A 252 -1.41 -18.83 -16.99
CA PRO A 252 -0.38 -18.12 -17.75
C PRO A 252 -0.91 -17.30 -18.93
N ASP A 253 -1.92 -17.80 -19.65
CA ASP A 253 -2.46 -17.13 -20.84
C ASP A 253 -3.11 -15.77 -20.52
N GLU A 254 -3.85 -15.67 -19.42
CA GLU A 254 -4.44 -14.39 -18.99
C GLU A 254 -3.36 -13.40 -18.54
N LEU A 255 -2.33 -13.89 -17.84
CA LEU A 255 -1.20 -13.06 -17.45
C LEU A 255 -0.41 -12.57 -18.67
N SER A 256 -0.14 -13.45 -19.64
CA SER A 256 0.52 -13.11 -20.90
C SER A 256 -0.26 -12.05 -21.68
N LYS A 257 -1.58 -12.24 -21.82
CA LYS A 257 -2.44 -11.24 -22.47
C LYS A 257 -2.38 -9.90 -21.75
N CYS A 258 -2.43 -9.93 -20.42
CA CYS A 258 -2.33 -8.72 -19.62
C CYS A 258 -0.98 -8.01 -19.85
N LEU A 259 0.15 -8.72 -19.83
CA LEU A 259 1.47 -8.17 -20.13
C LEU A 259 1.52 -7.51 -21.53
N VAL A 260 0.87 -8.11 -22.53
CA VAL A 260 0.75 -7.52 -23.88
C VAL A 260 -0.09 -6.25 -23.86
N ASP A 261 -1.21 -6.22 -23.14
CA ASP A 261 -2.03 -5.00 -22.97
C ASP A 261 -1.24 -3.86 -22.29
N PHE A 262 -0.20 -4.22 -21.51
CA PHE A 262 0.75 -3.30 -20.90
C PHE A 262 1.97 -2.97 -21.78
N GLY A 263 1.94 -3.33 -23.07
CA GLY A 263 2.95 -2.96 -24.05
C GLY A 263 4.16 -3.91 -24.14
N MET A 264 4.09 -5.09 -23.53
CA MET A 264 5.09 -6.13 -23.74
C MET A 264 4.89 -6.82 -25.10
N ASP A 265 5.99 -7.18 -25.75
CA ASP A 265 5.95 -8.04 -26.94
C ASP A 265 5.28 -9.39 -26.63
N ALA A 266 4.50 -9.92 -27.57
CA ALA A 266 3.67 -11.11 -27.36
C ALA A 266 4.49 -12.38 -27.09
N ASP A 267 5.61 -12.57 -27.80
CA ASP A 267 6.47 -13.75 -27.61
C ASP A 267 7.17 -13.67 -26.25
N ARG A 268 7.65 -12.48 -25.87
CA ARG A 268 8.24 -12.25 -24.54
C ARG A 268 7.24 -12.42 -23.41
N ALA A 269 6.01 -11.93 -23.58
CA ALA A 269 4.95 -12.10 -22.58
C ALA A 269 4.61 -13.58 -22.37
N ALA A 270 4.53 -14.36 -23.45
CA ALA A 270 4.26 -15.78 -23.40
C ALA A 270 5.40 -16.57 -22.72
N ASP A 271 6.66 -16.22 -22.97
CA ASP A 271 7.83 -16.84 -22.32
C ASP A 271 7.95 -16.45 -20.83
N LEU A 272 7.57 -15.22 -20.47
CA LEU A 272 7.69 -14.72 -19.11
C LEU A 272 6.56 -15.20 -18.19
N ALA A 273 5.33 -15.28 -18.69
CA ALA A 273 4.14 -15.55 -17.87
C ALA A 273 4.25 -16.81 -16.98
N PRO A 274 4.74 -17.97 -17.46
CA PRO A 274 4.89 -19.15 -16.62
C PRO A 274 5.81 -18.95 -15.41
N ASP A 275 6.90 -18.19 -15.56
CA ASP A 275 7.84 -17.92 -14.47
C ASP A 275 7.23 -17.00 -13.43
N VAL A 276 6.49 -15.98 -13.88
CA VAL A 276 5.78 -15.04 -13.00
C VAL A 276 4.69 -15.77 -12.24
N MET A 277 3.94 -16.63 -12.92
CA MET A 277 2.94 -17.49 -12.30
C MET A 277 3.55 -18.39 -11.24
N LYS A 278 4.65 -19.08 -11.56
CA LYS A 278 5.36 -19.94 -10.62
C LYS A 278 5.86 -19.16 -9.39
N PHE A 279 6.36 -17.95 -9.60
CA PHE A 279 6.80 -17.07 -8.52
C PHE A 279 5.63 -16.66 -7.62
N LEU A 280 4.56 -16.11 -8.19
CA LEU A 280 3.42 -15.58 -7.44
C LEU A 280 2.58 -16.68 -6.76
N ALA A 281 2.44 -17.83 -7.42
CA ALA A 281 1.66 -18.97 -6.94
C ALA A 281 2.47 -19.95 -6.08
N GLY A 282 3.80 -19.84 -6.08
CA GLY A 282 4.66 -20.78 -5.36
C GLY A 282 4.29 -20.86 -3.89
N ASP A 283 4.34 -22.06 -3.32
CA ASP A 283 4.09 -22.22 -1.90
C ASP A 283 5.17 -21.45 -1.09
N GLY A 284 4.78 -20.94 0.07
CA GLY A 284 5.74 -20.47 1.06
C GLY A 284 6.28 -21.69 1.76
N ASP A 285 7.49 -22.13 1.44
CA ASP A 285 8.09 -23.30 2.07
C ASP A 285 8.07 -23.12 3.60
N ARG A 286 7.31 -23.97 4.29
CA ARG A 286 7.17 -23.97 5.77
C ARG A 286 6.76 -22.61 6.36
N GLY A 287 5.98 -21.81 5.62
CA GLY A 287 5.50 -20.50 6.06
C GLY A 287 6.45 -19.33 5.79
N LEU A 288 7.56 -19.56 5.07
CA LEU A 288 8.44 -18.50 4.60
C LEU A 288 8.00 -18.02 3.21
N ILE A 289 7.72 -16.72 3.09
CA ILE A 289 7.49 -16.07 1.79
C ILE A 289 8.75 -15.29 1.44
N GLU A 290 9.39 -15.67 0.35
CA GLU A 290 10.65 -15.06 -0.11
C GLU A 290 10.58 -14.56 -1.55
N ALA A 291 11.41 -13.58 -1.88
CA ALA A 291 11.60 -13.06 -3.23
C ALA A 291 13.08 -13.17 -3.64
N PRO A 292 13.52 -14.31 -4.21
CA PRO A 292 14.94 -14.53 -4.50
C PRO A 292 15.45 -13.65 -5.65
N VAL A 293 16.63 -13.03 -5.45
CA VAL A 293 17.29 -12.22 -6.48
C VAL A 293 17.61 -13.02 -7.75
N SER A 294 17.87 -14.32 -7.64
CA SER A 294 18.11 -15.21 -8.79
C SER A 294 16.90 -15.30 -9.71
N VAL A 295 15.68 -15.36 -9.15
CA VAL A 295 14.43 -15.38 -9.92
C VAL A 295 14.21 -14.04 -10.62
N MET A 296 14.47 -12.93 -9.92
CA MET A 296 14.39 -11.58 -10.51
C MET A 296 15.33 -11.41 -11.69
N ASN A 297 16.58 -11.87 -11.55
CA ASN A 297 17.58 -11.79 -12.61
C ASN A 297 17.18 -12.63 -13.83
N ALA A 298 16.65 -13.85 -13.61
CA ALA A 298 16.19 -14.70 -14.70
C ALA A 298 15.05 -14.04 -15.49
N MET A 299 14.06 -13.46 -14.81
CA MET A 299 12.97 -12.70 -15.44
C MET A 299 13.47 -11.47 -16.19
N ALA A 300 14.40 -10.71 -15.61
CA ALA A 300 14.98 -9.54 -16.25
C ALA A 300 15.72 -9.91 -17.55
N SER A 301 16.45 -11.03 -17.57
CA SER A 301 17.12 -11.53 -18.77
C SER A 301 16.16 -11.87 -19.91
N LYS A 302 14.97 -12.42 -19.60
CA LYS A 302 13.94 -12.71 -20.62
C LYS A 302 13.39 -11.42 -21.26
N ILE A 303 13.22 -10.36 -20.46
CA ILE A 303 12.67 -9.09 -20.94
C ILE A 303 13.70 -8.31 -21.76
N LEU A 304 14.94 -8.24 -21.27
CA LEU A 304 16.01 -7.49 -21.93
C LEU A 304 16.58 -8.21 -23.17
N GLY A 305 16.28 -9.50 -23.32
CA GLY A 305 16.99 -10.38 -24.24
C GLY A 305 18.35 -10.79 -23.69
N ALA A 306 18.94 -11.85 -24.22
CA ALA A 306 20.30 -12.24 -23.84
C ALA A 306 21.24 -11.03 -24.01
N PRO A 307 22.15 -10.76 -23.05
CA PRO A 307 23.17 -9.74 -23.26
C PRO A 307 23.93 -10.07 -24.56
N PRO A 308 24.34 -9.07 -25.37
CA PRO A 308 25.21 -9.35 -26.51
C PRO A 308 26.41 -10.14 -25.97
N ALA A 309 26.75 -11.24 -26.65
CA ALA A 309 27.89 -12.06 -26.29
C ALA A 309 29.10 -11.14 -26.08
N VAL A 310 29.70 -11.19 -24.89
CA VAL A 310 30.95 -10.48 -24.62
C VAL A 310 31.93 -10.97 -25.69
N PRO A 311 32.50 -10.09 -26.53
CA PRO A 311 33.50 -10.52 -27.50
C PRO A 311 34.63 -11.20 -26.72
N ASP A 312 34.94 -12.42 -27.15
CA ASP A 312 35.89 -13.30 -26.50
C ASP A 312 37.20 -12.55 -26.21
N ALA A 313 37.54 -12.42 -24.93
CA ALA A 313 38.72 -11.68 -24.47
C ALA A 313 40.04 -12.34 -24.94
N SER A 314 39.95 -13.50 -25.59
CA SER A 314 41.06 -14.18 -26.27
C SER A 314 41.55 -13.44 -27.53
N ALA A 315 40.74 -12.54 -28.13
CA ALA A 315 41.10 -11.85 -29.37
C ALA A 315 41.93 -10.57 -29.20
N VAL A 316 42.10 -10.05 -27.98
CA VAL A 316 42.81 -8.77 -27.73
C VAL A 316 44.28 -8.98 -27.33
N SER A 317 44.71 -10.22 -27.06
CA SER A 317 46.11 -10.52 -26.67
C SER A 317 47.09 -10.70 -27.84
N ALA A 318 46.68 -10.50 -29.10
CA ALA A 318 47.54 -10.71 -30.27
C ALA A 318 48.23 -9.43 -30.81
N LEU A 319 48.02 -8.25 -30.20
CA LEU A 319 48.61 -6.99 -30.65
C LEU A 319 49.31 -6.27 -29.49
N GLY A 320 50.49 -6.74 -29.11
CA GLY A 320 51.26 -6.08 -28.06
C GLY A 320 52.55 -6.79 -27.67
N ASN A 321 53.42 -7.09 -28.64
CA ASN A 321 54.83 -7.35 -28.37
C ASN A 321 55.66 -6.90 -29.57
N ALA A 322 56.09 -5.64 -29.55
CA ALA A 322 57.21 -5.15 -30.33
C ALA A 322 58.25 -4.58 -29.35
N PRO A 323 59.54 -4.92 -29.49
CA PRO A 323 60.54 -4.71 -28.44
C PRO A 323 61.07 -3.26 -28.40
N GLU A 324 61.39 -2.83 -27.19
CA GLU A 324 62.08 -1.57 -26.85
C GLU A 324 63.35 -1.38 -27.69
N ARG A 325 63.48 -0.20 -28.31
CA ARG A 325 64.75 0.29 -28.83
C ARG A 325 65.39 1.22 -27.80
N SER A 326 66.66 0.93 -27.56
CA SER A 326 67.64 1.65 -26.75
C SER A 326 67.74 3.13 -27.08
N ALA A 327 67.90 3.94 -26.04
CA ALA A 327 68.37 5.31 -26.12
C ALA A 327 69.89 5.34 -26.38
N ASP A 328 70.27 6.09 -27.41
CA ASP A 328 71.49 6.91 -27.50
C ASP A 328 71.06 8.25 -28.11
#